data_AF-A0A5J5BHJ5-F1
#
_entry.id   AF-A0A5J5BHJ5-F1
#
_cell.length_a   1.000
_cell.length_b   1.000
_cell.length_c   1.000
_cell.angle_alpha   90.00
_cell.angle_beta   90.00
_cell.angle_gamma   90.00
#
_symmetry.space_group_name_H-M   'P 1'
#
loop_
_entity.id
_entity.type
_entity.pdbx_description
1 polymer ?
#
loop_
_entity_poly.entity_id
_entity_poly.type
_entity_poly.pdbx_seq_one_letter_code
_entity_poly.pdbx_strand_id
1 'polypeptide(L)'
;MIIRSPEPEVKILVDRDHIKTSFEEWARPGHFSRTIAKGPETTTWIWNLHADAHDFDSHTSDLEEISRKVFSAHFGQLSIIFLWLSGMYFHGARFSNYEAWLSDPTHIGPSAQVVWPIVGQEILNGDVGGGFRGIQITSGFFQMWRASGITSELQLYCTAIGALVFAALMLFAGWFYYHKAAPKLAWFQDVESMLNRHLAGLLGRGSLSWAGHQLRTGAGGGVMLLWDSRLVSCEDWWNGNFSIPWAGGGVMLLWDSRLVSCEDWWNGNFSIPSHHMYSMPPYPYLATDYGTQLSLFTHHMWIGGFLIVGAAAHAAIFMVVVGSPDLKANHAIRQHVDIVSEKQKYNNSFENLHHPSTEFGNISGAIRVNPWNINAVADAMNLAISMPDAEKQMRHKKHYKYINSHNVAYWAKSFNQDLERACREHYLRTCCGMGFGLGFRVVALGPNFRKLSVEYIFSSYNQTNSRLILLDYDDTMMPHG
;
A
#
# COMPACT_ATOMS: atom_id res chain seq x y z
N MET A 1 31.60 35.24 4.89
CA MET A 1 31.70 33.80 4.59
C MET A 1 32.63 33.19 5.63
N ILE A 2 32.09 32.62 6.71
CA ILE A 2 32.88 31.95 7.74
C ILE A 2 33.03 30.51 7.26
N ILE A 3 34.20 30.16 6.73
CA ILE A 3 34.55 28.78 6.41
C ILE A 3 34.76 28.07 7.75
N ARG A 4 33.75 27.31 8.20
CA ARG A 4 33.93 26.39 9.32
C ARG A 4 34.99 25.35 8.94
N SER A 5 35.87 25.02 9.88
CA SER A 5 36.81 23.92 9.72
C SER A 5 36.09 22.62 9.37
N PRO A 6 36.71 21.71 8.60
CA PRO A 6 36.12 20.42 8.28
C PRO A 6 35.75 19.68 9.58
N GLU A 7 34.54 19.16 9.62
CA GLU A 7 34.08 18.29 10.71
C GLU A 7 35.05 17.12 10.87
N PRO A 8 35.30 16.65 12.11
CA PRO A 8 36.21 15.54 12.35
C PRO A 8 35.77 14.32 11.54
N GLU A 9 36.69 13.74 10.77
CA GLU A 9 36.44 12.50 10.02
C GLU A 9 35.86 11.43 10.96
N VAL A 10 34.63 11.02 10.68
CA VAL A 10 33.97 9.91 11.37
C VAL A 10 34.81 8.66 11.15
N LYS A 11 35.47 8.18 12.21
CA LYS A 11 36.26 6.94 12.15
C LYS A 11 35.33 5.75 12.01
N ILE A 12 35.37 5.08 10.86
CA ILE A 12 34.66 3.82 10.63
C ILE A 12 35.36 2.74 11.48
N LEU A 13 34.72 2.36 12.59
CA LEU A 13 35.20 1.30 13.47
C LEU A 13 34.50 -0.01 13.13
N VAL A 14 35.31 -1.03 12.85
CA VAL A 14 34.85 -2.33 12.37
C VAL A 14 35.64 -3.43 13.07
N ASP A 15 34.95 -4.48 13.52
CA ASP A 15 35.57 -5.70 14.00
C ASP A 15 35.85 -6.66 12.83
N ARG A 16 37.09 -7.11 12.74
CA ARG A 16 37.56 -8.04 11.71
C ARG A 16 37.29 -9.48 12.14
N ASP A 17 36.77 -10.28 11.20
CA ASP A 17 36.51 -11.71 11.43
C ASP A 17 35.64 -11.98 12.68
N HIS A 18 34.56 -11.21 12.83
CA HIS A 18 33.64 -11.26 13.98
C HIS A 18 33.09 -12.68 14.25
N ILE A 19 32.55 -13.34 13.21
CA ILE A 19 32.01 -14.70 13.31
C ILE A 19 32.58 -15.56 12.20
N LYS A 20 33.13 -16.73 12.56
CA LYS A 20 33.63 -17.72 11.61
C LYS A 20 32.50 -18.26 10.74
N THR A 21 32.65 -18.19 9.42
CA THR A 21 31.72 -18.82 8.48
C THR A 21 31.84 -20.35 8.59
N SER A 22 30.76 -21.01 9.03
CA SER A 22 30.67 -22.46 9.22
C SER A 22 29.23 -22.93 9.00
N PHE A 23 29.05 -24.16 8.52
CA PHE A 23 27.75 -24.83 8.42
C PHE A 23 27.33 -25.54 9.72
N GLU A 24 28.16 -25.51 10.77
CA GLU A 24 27.87 -26.21 12.04
C GLU A 24 26.52 -25.79 12.65
N GLU A 25 26.25 -24.48 12.68
CA GLU A 25 25.00 -23.94 13.24
C GLU A 25 23.76 -24.25 12.38
N TRP A 26 23.94 -24.57 11.09
CA TRP A 26 22.85 -24.97 10.21
C TRP A 26 22.33 -26.37 10.54
N ALA A 27 23.21 -27.23 11.07
CA ALA A 27 22.84 -28.55 11.56
C ALA A 27 22.11 -28.51 12.92
N ARG A 28 22.03 -27.33 13.57
CA ARG A 28 21.37 -27.10 14.86
C ARG A 28 20.24 -26.08 14.71
N PRO A 29 19.06 -26.48 14.20
CA PRO A 29 17.94 -25.54 14.06
C PRO A 29 17.54 -25.00 15.43
N GLY A 30 17.37 -23.68 15.51
CA GLY A 30 17.05 -22.98 16.77
C GLY A 30 18.25 -22.65 17.64
N HIS A 31 19.49 -22.79 17.14
CA HIS A 31 20.71 -22.43 17.87
C HIS A 31 20.70 -21.00 18.44
N PHE A 32 19.97 -20.09 17.81
CA PHE A 32 19.83 -18.70 18.20
C PHE A 32 19.01 -18.47 19.47
N SER A 33 18.23 -19.48 19.93
CA SER A 33 17.41 -19.38 21.14
C SER A 33 17.74 -20.53 22.09
N ARG A 34 18.08 -20.21 23.35
CA ARG A 34 18.36 -21.23 24.38
C ARG A 34 17.16 -22.14 24.68
N THR A 35 15.95 -21.64 24.42
CA THR A 35 14.70 -22.38 24.64
C THR A 35 14.48 -23.40 23.53
N ILE A 36 14.75 -23.02 22.28
CA ILE A 36 14.51 -23.86 21.09
C ILE A 36 15.71 -24.78 20.82
N ALA A 37 16.94 -24.38 21.17
CA ALA A 37 18.15 -25.18 20.96
C ALA A 37 18.14 -26.56 21.68
N LYS A 38 17.26 -26.78 22.66
CA LYS A 38 17.09 -28.07 23.35
C LYS A 38 16.51 -29.17 22.46
N GLY A 39 15.92 -28.81 21.33
CA GLY A 39 15.33 -29.73 20.37
C GLY A 39 13.81 -29.91 20.51
N PRO A 40 13.18 -30.60 19.55
CA PRO A 40 11.73 -30.71 19.46
C PRO A 40 11.15 -31.76 20.42
N GLU A 41 10.60 -31.30 21.55
CA GLU A 41 9.78 -32.16 22.43
C GLU A 41 8.30 -32.22 21.96
N THR A 42 7.81 -31.16 21.31
CA THR A 42 6.45 -31.05 20.79
C THR A 42 6.44 -30.39 19.41
N THR A 43 5.36 -30.55 18.64
CA THR A 43 5.20 -29.89 17.33
C THR A 43 5.17 -28.35 17.43
N THR A 44 4.84 -27.81 18.62
CA THR A 44 4.95 -26.36 18.93
C THR A 44 6.36 -25.83 18.69
N TRP A 45 7.38 -26.66 18.92
CA TRP A 45 8.77 -26.29 18.66
C TRP A 45 9.01 -25.85 17.21
N ILE A 46 8.37 -26.53 16.24
CA ILE A 46 8.50 -26.18 14.81
C ILE A 46 7.95 -24.79 14.56
N TRP A 47 6.80 -24.45 15.16
CA TRP A 47 6.18 -23.13 14.99
C TRP A 47 7.02 -22.02 15.63
N ASN A 48 7.49 -22.24 16.86
CA ASN A 48 8.34 -21.27 17.56
C ASN A 48 9.68 -21.07 16.83
N LEU A 49 10.25 -22.12 16.23
CA LEU A 49 11.45 -22.00 15.40
C LEU A 49 11.28 -20.99 14.26
N HIS A 50 10.12 -20.97 13.60
CA HIS A 50 9.85 -20.02 12.51
C HIS A 50 9.44 -18.64 13.01
N ALA A 51 8.62 -18.58 14.08
CA ALA A 51 8.14 -17.33 14.65
C ALA A 51 9.28 -16.48 15.22
N ASP A 52 10.24 -17.12 15.91
CA ASP A 52 11.30 -16.42 16.63
C ASP A 52 12.55 -16.19 15.74
N ALA A 53 12.56 -16.66 14.48
CA ALA A 53 13.75 -16.64 13.63
C ALA A 53 14.29 -15.22 13.36
N HIS A 54 13.40 -14.23 13.22
CA HIS A 54 13.76 -12.83 12.98
C HIS A 54 13.50 -11.92 14.20
N ASP A 55 13.10 -12.49 15.34
CA ASP A 55 13.00 -11.77 16.60
C ASP A 55 14.38 -11.66 17.25
N PHE A 56 15.24 -10.80 16.69
CA PHE A 56 16.64 -10.70 17.08
C PHE A 56 16.85 -10.25 18.54
N ASP A 57 15.92 -9.47 19.08
CA ASP A 57 15.96 -9.03 20.48
C ASP A 57 15.76 -10.20 21.46
N SER A 58 15.01 -11.23 21.05
CA SER A 58 14.86 -12.46 21.84
C SER A 58 16.12 -13.35 21.84
N HIS A 59 17.01 -13.18 20.85
CA HIS A 59 18.22 -14.01 20.72
C HIS A 59 19.34 -13.56 21.65
N THR A 60 19.50 -12.25 21.81
CA THR A 60 20.61 -11.63 22.56
C THR A 60 20.21 -10.26 23.10
N SER A 61 20.74 -9.87 24.25
CA SER A 61 20.57 -8.52 24.81
C SER A 61 21.63 -7.53 24.31
N ASP A 62 22.56 -7.96 23.46
CA ASP A 62 23.61 -7.12 22.89
C ASP A 62 23.11 -6.36 21.66
N LEU A 63 22.91 -5.05 21.83
CA LEU A 63 22.43 -4.15 20.80
C LEU A 63 23.38 -4.07 19.60
N GLU A 64 24.68 -4.22 19.81
CA GLU A 64 25.64 -4.18 18.71
C GLU A 64 25.46 -5.38 17.78
N GLU A 65 25.26 -6.57 18.37
CA GLU A 65 24.97 -7.79 17.61
C GLU A 65 23.61 -7.72 16.90
N ILE A 66 22.58 -7.17 17.55
CA ILE A 66 21.27 -6.96 16.92
C ILE A 66 21.41 -6.03 15.70
N SER A 67 22.07 -4.88 15.85
CA SER A 67 22.29 -3.94 14.74
C SER A 67 23.06 -4.58 13.58
N ARG A 68 24.06 -5.43 13.87
CA ARG A 68 24.81 -6.19 12.85
C ARG A 68 23.93 -7.19 12.11
N LYS A 69 23.06 -7.93 12.82
CA LYS A 69 22.10 -8.87 12.21
C LYS A 69 21.10 -8.14 11.31
N VAL A 70 20.50 -7.04 11.78
CA VAL A 70 19.57 -6.21 11.00
C VAL A 70 20.24 -5.66 9.74
N PHE A 71 21.45 -5.11 9.87
CA PHE A 71 22.19 -4.57 8.74
C PHE A 71 22.50 -5.61 7.66
N SER A 72 22.91 -6.82 8.08
CA SER A 72 23.11 -7.95 7.17
C SER A 72 21.80 -8.41 6.51
N ALA A 73 20.72 -8.51 7.29
CA ALA A 73 19.40 -8.88 6.79
C ALA A 73 18.87 -7.89 5.73
N HIS A 74 19.14 -6.60 5.87
CA HIS A 74 18.80 -5.60 4.85
C HIS A 74 19.49 -5.88 3.50
N PHE A 75 20.77 -6.25 3.51
CA PHE A 75 21.45 -6.68 2.28
C PHE A 75 20.85 -7.97 1.69
N GLY A 76 20.45 -8.91 2.55
CA GLY A 76 19.69 -10.09 2.16
C GLY A 76 18.38 -9.72 1.44
N GLN A 77 17.59 -8.83 2.03
CA GLN A 77 16.34 -8.34 1.43
C GLN A 77 16.58 -7.62 0.11
N LEU A 78 17.58 -6.75 0.02
CA LEU A 78 17.97 -6.07 -1.22
C LEU A 78 18.38 -7.08 -2.31
N SER A 79 19.08 -8.14 -1.95
CA SER A 79 19.46 -9.20 -2.91
C SER A 79 18.22 -9.90 -3.51
N ILE A 80 17.19 -10.16 -2.69
CA ILE A 80 15.93 -10.76 -3.14
C ILE A 80 15.17 -9.79 -4.06
N ILE A 81 15.14 -8.50 -3.73
CA ILE A 81 14.52 -7.47 -4.58
C ILE A 81 15.21 -7.41 -5.95
N PHE A 82 16.54 -7.39 -5.99
CA PHE A 82 17.28 -7.38 -7.26
C PHE A 82 17.11 -8.69 -8.05
N LEU A 83 17.02 -9.83 -7.37
CA LEU A 83 16.74 -11.11 -8.02
C LEU A 83 15.33 -11.13 -8.62
N TRP A 84 14.33 -10.65 -7.89
CA TRP A 84 12.97 -10.50 -8.38
C TRP A 84 12.92 -9.56 -9.60
N LEU A 85 13.56 -8.38 -9.51
CA LEU A 85 13.68 -7.45 -10.64
C LEU A 85 14.35 -8.12 -11.84
N SER A 86 15.48 -8.81 -11.63
CA SER A 86 16.17 -9.56 -12.69
C SER A 86 15.23 -10.55 -13.38
N GLY A 87 14.44 -11.29 -12.60
CA GLY A 87 13.41 -12.20 -13.12
C GLY A 87 12.37 -11.47 -13.98
N MET A 88 11.86 -10.31 -13.54
CA MET A 88 10.89 -9.54 -14.31
C MET A 88 11.45 -9.09 -15.68
N TYR A 89 12.69 -8.58 -15.69
CA TYR A 89 13.36 -8.19 -16.94
C TYR A 89 13.68 -9.40 -17.83
N PHE A 90 14.10 -10.52 -17.25
CA PHE A 90 14.41 -11.75 -17.98
C PHE A 90 13.16 -12.35 -18.64
N HIS A 91 12.04 -12.39 -17.91
CA HIS A 91 10.74 -12.81 -18.45
C HIS A 91 10.29 -11.90 -19.58
N GLY A 92 10.45 -10.59 -19.43
CA GLY A 92 10.25 -9.61 -20.51
C GLY A 92 11.13 -9.88 -21.74
N ALA A 93 12.37 -10.29 -21.55
CA ALA A 93 13.30 -10.54 -22.64
C ALA A 93 13.11 -11.87 -23.37
N ARG A 94 12.52 -12.89 -22.73
CA ARG A 94 12.52 -14.28 -23.25
C ARG A 94 11.15 -14.90 -23.47
N PHE A 95 10.15 -14.48 -22.70
CA PHE A 95 8.84 -15.13 -22.65
C PHE A 95 7.71 -14.12 -22.79
N SER A 96 7.95 -13.06 -23.56
CA SER A 96 7.02 -11.94 -23.69
C SER A 96 6.76 -11.57 -25.14
N ASN A 97 5.71 -10.78 -25.35
CA ASN A 97 5.39 -10.15 -26.63
C ASN A 97 5.81 -8.67 -26.67
N TYR A 98 6.86 -8.28 -25.95
CA TYR A 98 7.21 -6.86 -25.75
C TYR A 98 7.47 -6.10 -27.06
N GLU A 99 8.22 -6.65 -28.01
CA GLU A 99 8.47 -5.98 -29.29
C GLU A 99 7.21 -5.87 -30.15
N ALA A 100 6.36 -6.90 -30.15
CA ALA A 100 5.05 -6.84 -30.81
C ALA A 100 4.16 -5.77 -30.16
N TRP A 101 4.09 -5.73 -28.83
CA TRP A 101 3.36 -4.70 -28.09
C TRP A 101 3.91 -3.29 -28.37
N LEU A 102 5.22 -3.11 -28.53
CA LEU A 102 5.81 -1.81 -28.87
C LEU A 102 5.30 -1.29 -30.21
N SER A 103 5.01 -2.19 -31.16
CA SER A 103 4.50 -1.84 -32.50
C SER A 103 3.02 -1.44 -32.50
N ASP A 104 2.20 -2.06 -31.65
CA ASP A 104 0.77 -1.72 -31.48
C ASP A 104 0.34 -1.82 -29.99
N PRO A 105 0.67 -0.82 -29.17
CA PRO A 105 0.42 -0.83 -27.73
C PRO A 105 -1.07 -0.63 -27.38
N THR A 106 -1.90 -0.30 -28.37
CA THR A 106 -3.34 -0.03 -28.17
C THR A 106 -4.20 -1.28 -28.33
N HIS A 107 -3.81 -2.24 -29.17
CA HIS A 107 -4.60 -3.45 -29.41
C HIS A 107 -3.94 -4.72 -28.88
N ILE A 108 -2.62 -4.76 -28.74
CA ILE A 108 -1.91 -5.92 -28.20
C ILE A 108 -1.88 -5.84 -26.68
N GLY A 109 -2.28 -6.92 -26.01
CA GLY A 109 -2.21 -7.02 -24.55
C GLY A 109 -0.78 -7.37 -24.09
N PRO A 110 -0.28 -6.76 -23.02
CA PRO A 110 1.04 -7.11 -22.49
C PRO A 110 1.03 -8.52 -21.88
N SER A 111 1.97 -9.36 -22.27
CA SER A 111 2.15 -10.72 -21.74
C SER A 111 3.62 -11.06 -21.57
N ALA A 112 3.99 -11.64 -20.42
CA ALA A 112 5.38 -12.02 -20.11
C ALA A 112 5.50 -13.38 -19.38
N GLN A 113 4.44 -14.19 -19.40
CA GLN A 113 4.42 -15.49 -18.76
C GLN A 113 3.71 -16.50 -19.66
N VAL A 114 4.39 -17.62 -19.92
CA VAL A 114 3.89 -18.72 -20.75
C VAL A 114 3.82 -19.98 -19.90
N VAL A 115 2.69 -20.68 -19.96
CA VAL A 115 2.41 -21.89 -19.20
C VAL A 115 2.80 -23.12 -20.02
N TRP A 116 3.46 -24.09 -19.37
CA TRP A 116 3.81 -25.36 -20.00
C TRP A 116 2.59 -26.28 -20.21
N PRO A 117 2.48 -26.98 -21.36
CA PRO A 117 1.35 -27.85 -21.68
C PRO A 117 1.52 -29.23 -21.05
N ILE A 118 1.19 -29.38 -19.76
CA ILE A 118 1.35 -30.65 -19.03
C ILE A 118 0.00 -31.34 -18.81
N VAL A 119 -0.99 -30.61 -18.28
CA VAL A 119 -2.27 -31.18 -17.80
C VAL A 119 -3.51 -30.51 -18.39
N GLY A 120 -3.37 -29.81 -19.52
CA GLY A 120 -4.43 -28.96 -20.08
C GLY A 120 -4.38 -27.50 -19.59
N GLN A 121 -3.41 -27.15 -18.74
CA GLN A 121 -3.22 -25.81 -18.22
C GLN A 121 -2.75 -24.78 -19.27
N GLU A 122 -2.36 -25.23 -20.46
CA GLU A 122 -2.08 -24.35 -21.60
C GLU A 122 -3.30 -23.56 -22.08
N ILE A 123 -4.51 -23.91 -21.62
CA ILE A 123 -5.71 -23.07 -21.76
C ILE A 123 -5.51 -21.65 -21.17
N LEU A 124 -4.60 -21.50 -20.20
CA LEU A 124 -4.22 -20.21 -19.63
C LEU A 124 -3.39 -19.34 -20.58
N ASN A 125 -2.79 -19.92 -21.63
CA ASN A 125 -2.09 -19.18 -22.67
C ASN A 125 -3.12 -18.58 -23.64
N GLY A 126 -3.79 -17.52 -23.18
CA GLY A 126 -4.76 -16.77 -23.98
C GLY A 126 -4.10 -16.07 -25.16
N ASP A 127 -4.88 -15.84 -26.23
CA ASP A 127 -4.43 -15.00 -27.34
C ASP A 127 -4.47 -13.53 -26.92
N VAL A 128 -3.30 -12.92 -26.82
CA VAL A 128 -3.12 -11.52 -26.40
C VAL A 128 -2.79 -10.60 -27.59
N GLY A 129 -2.85 -11.12 -28.82
CA GLY A 129 -2.44 -10.39 -30.02
C GLY A 129 -0.94 -10.48 -30.31
N GLY A 130 -0.54 -9.98 -31.49
CA GLY A 130 0.86 -10.02 -31.93
C GLY A 130 1.39 -11.43 -32.25
N GLY A 131 0.50 -12.41 -32.49
CA GLY A 131 0.88 -13.81 -32.74
C GLY A 131 1.39 -14.55 -31.50
N PHE A 132 1.20 -13.97 -30.31
CA PHE A 132 1.68 -14.52 -29.05
C PHE A 132 0.53 -15.04 -28.18
N ARG A 133 0.78 -16.17 -27.50
CA ARG A 133 -0.16 -16.77 -26.54
C ARG A 133 0.49 -16.92 -25.18
N GLY A 134 -0.12 -16.34 -24.17
CA GLY A 134 0.42 -16.30 -22.82
C GLY A 134 -0.56 -15.69 -21.83
N ILE A 135 -0.13 -15.56 -20.58
CA ILE A 135 -0.89 -14.89 -19.53
C ILE A 135 -0.74 -13.38 -19.71
N GLN A 136 -1.86 -12.67 -19.80
CA GLN A 136 -1.86 -11.22 -19.80
C GLN A 136 -1.43 -10.70 -18.41
N ILE A 137 -0.43 -9.81 -18.39
CA ILE A 137 0.11 -9.23 -17.15
C ILE A 137 -0.51 -7.85 -16.88
N THR A 138 -0.68 -7.51 -15.60
CA THR A 138 -1.26 -6.22 -15.17
C THR A 138 -0.31 -5.41 -14.28
N SER A 139 0.99 -5.70 -14.36
CA SER A 139 2.06 -5.13 -13.54
C SER A 139 2.57 -3.77 -14.05
N GLY A 140 2.28 -3.40 -15.29
CA GLY A 140 2.72 -2.13 -15.88
C GLY A 140 4.19 -2.09 -16.35
N PHE A 141 4.89 -3.23 -16.37
CA PHE A 141 6.30 -3.31 -16.77
C PHE A 141 6.53 -2.85 -18.22
N PHE A 142 5.63 -3.17 -19.15
CA PHE A 142 5.78 -2.82 -20.56
C PHE A 142 5.74 -1.30 -20.77
N GLN A 143 4.79 -0.62 -20.14
CA GLN A 143 4.66 0.84 -20.17
C GLN A 143 5.88 1.53 -19.51
N MET A 144 6.38 0.97 -18.40
CA MET A 144 7.57 1.48 -17.71
C MET A 144 8.85 1.29 -18.55
N TRP A 145 9.05 0.12 -19.15
CA TRP A 145 10.21 -0.15 -20.03
C TRP A 145 10.20 0.77 -21.25
N ARG A 146 9.02 0.98 -21.84
CA ARG A 146 8.86 1.94 -22.94
C ARG A 146 9.23 3.36 -22.52
N ALA A 147 8.72 3.83 -21.37
CA ALA A 147 9.08 5.15 -20.83
C ALA A 147 10.59 5.30 -20.60
N SER A 148 11.25 4.19 -20.24
CA SER A 148 12.69 4.14 -19.99
C SER A 148 13.55 4.11 -21.27
N GLY A 149 12.94 4.08 -22.46
CA GLY A 149 13.66 4.07 -23.73
C GLY A 149 14.04 2.67 -24.25
N ILE A 150 13.48 1.61 -23.66
CA ILE A 150 13.79 0.24 -24.07
C ILE A 150 13.01 -0.11 -25.33
N THR A 151 13.70 -0.62 -26.35
CA THR A 151 13.13 -0.91 -27.67
C THR A 151 13.38 -2.34 -28.16
N SER A 152 14.21 -3.11 -27.46
CA SER A 152 14.57 -4.48 -27.87
C SER A 152 14.69 -5.42 -26.69
N GLU A 153 14.46 -6.71 -26.95
CA GLU A 153 14.63 -7.79 -25.97
C GLU A 153 16.08 -7.89 -25.45
N LEU A 154 17.07 -7.55 -26.29
CA LEU A 154 18.48 -7.57 -25.89
C LEU A 154 18.77 -6.61 -24.72
N GLN A 155 18.16 -5.42 -24.72
CA GLN A 155 18.32 -4.44 -23.64
C GLN A 155 17.70 -4.94 -22.33
N LEU A 156 16.52 -5.58 -22.40
CA LEU A 156 15.90 -6.22 -21.24
C LEU A 156 16.80 -7.34 -20.69
N TYR A 157 17.37 -8.16 -21.58
CA TYR A 157 18.27 -9.25 -21.19
C TYR A 157 19.53 -8.73 -20.49
N CYS A 158 20.19 -7.70 -21.05
CA CYS A 158 21.35 -7.08 -20.42
C CYS A 158 21.01 -6.49 -19.05
N THR A 159 19.84 -5.85 -18.91
CA THR A 159 19.36 -5.31 -17.63
C THR A 159 19.11 -6.42 -16.61
N ALA A 160 18.55 -7.55 -17.04
CA ALA A 160 18.35 -8.72 -16.19
C ALA A 160 19.67 -9.26 -15.63
N ILE A 161 20.69 -9.40 -16.48
CA ILE A 161 22.03 -9.84 -16.06
C ILE A 161 22.66 -8.83 -15.11
N GLY A 162 22.55 -7.53 -15.39
CA GLY A 162 23.02 -6.47 -14.50
C GLY A 162 22.39 -6.56 -13.11
N ALA A 163 21.06 -6.68 -13.04
CA ALA A 163 20.33 -6.84 -11.78
C ALA A 163 20.73 -8.12 -11.04
N LEU A 164 21.01 -9.23 -11.76
CA LEU A 164 21.48 -10.48 -11.15
C LEU A 164 22.88 -10.33 -10.53
N VAL A 165 23.79 -9.63 -11.21
CA VAL A 165 25.12 -9.33 -10.65
C VAL A 165 24.98 -8.46 -9.40
N PHE A 166 24.09 -7.45 -9.42
CA PHE A 166 23.82 -6.64 -8.22
C PHE A 166 23.22 -7.46 -7.08
N ALA A 167 22.32 -8.42 -7.36
CA ALA A 167 21.80 -9.34 -6.34
C ALA A 167 22.93 -10.13 -5.67
N ALA A 168 23.87 -10.67 -6.45
CA ALA A 168 25.04 -11.37 -5.92
C ALA A 168 25.97 -10.46 -5.10
N LEU A 169 26.17 -9.21 -5.54
CA LEU A 169 26.95 -8.22 -4.80
C LEU A 169 26.30 -7.84 -3.46
N MET A 170 24.97 -7.68 -3.43
CA MET A 170 24.24 -7.41 -2.17
C MET A 170 24.34 -8.59 -1.22
N LEU A 171 24.18 -9.83 -1.70
CA LEU A 171 24.33 -11.02 -0.88
C LEU A 171 25.75 -11.15 -0.30
N PHE A 172 26.76 -10.88 -1.13
CA PHE A 172 28.15 -10.84 -0.69
C PHE A 172 28.40 -9.73 0.35
N ALA A 173 27.82 -8.54 0.15
CA ALA A 173 27.95 -7.43 1.10
C ALA A 173 27.35 -7.78 2.46
N GLY A 174 26.17 -8.42 2.51
CA GLY A 174 25.56 -8.89 3.76
C GLY A 174 26.47 -9.87 4.51
N TRP A 175 26.99 -10.89 3.81
CA TRP A 175 27.98 -11.81 4.38
C TRP A 175 29.24 -11.08 4.86
N PHE A 176 29.78 -10.16 4.07
CA PHE A 176 31.01 -9.44 4.37
C PHE A 176 30.87 -8.57 5.62
N TYR A 177 29.80 -7.77 5.71
CA TYR A 177 29.55 -6.87 6.83
C TYR A 177 29.03 -7.57 8.09
N TYR A 178 28.69 -8.86 8.02
CA TYR A 178 28.38 -9.64 9.22
C TYR A 178 29.58 -10.48 9.71
N HIS A 179 30.24 -11.20 8.81
CA HIS A 179 31.30 -12.14 9.19
C HIS A 179 32.71 -11.53 9.19
N LYS A 180 33.02 -10.62 8.24
CA LYS A 180 34.39 -10.17 7.97
C LYS A 180 34.68 -8.76 8.47
N ALA A 181 33.69 -7.89 8.41
CA ALA A 181 33.83 -6.47 8.65
C ALA A 181 32.58 -5.95 9.39
N ALA A 182 32.37 -6.41 10.62
CA ALA A 182 31.20 -6.06 11.42
C ALA A 182 31.30 -4.63 12.00
N PRO A 183 30.42 -3.69 11.64
CA PRO A 183 30.47 -2.33 12.17
C PRO A 183 30.17 -2.28 13.67
N LYS A 184 30.76 -1.33 14.38
CA LYS A 184 30.47 -1.08 15.80
C LYS A 184 29.20 -0.28 16.01
N LEU A 185 28.61 -0.37 17.21
CA LEU A 185 27.36 0.33 17.54
C LEU A 185 27.42 1.84 17.29
N ALA A 186 28.57 2.47 17.58
CA ALA A 186 28.77 3.91 17.35
C ALA A 186 28.60 4.32 15.88
N TRP A 187 28.90 3.43 14.92
CA TRP A 187 28.69 3.69 13.49
C TRP A 187 27.19 3.72 13.15
N PHE A 188 26.42 2.79 13.72
CA PHE A 188 24.97 2.72 13.55
C PHE A 188 24.23 3.88 14.22
N GLN A 189 24.83 4.51 15.24
CA GLN A 189 24.25 5.62 15.99
C GLN A 189 24.57 7.00 15.39
N ASP A 190 25.39 7.06 14.33
CA ASP A 190 25.70 8.30 13.62
C ASP A 190 24.56 8.69 12.66
N VAL A 191 23.47 9.20 13.24
CA VAL A 191 22.25 9.58 12.53
C VAL A 191 22.48 10.78 11.60
N GLU A 192 23.39 11.70 11.97
CA GLU A 192 23.69 12.89 11.15
C GLU A 192 24.39 12.49 9.86
N SER A 193 25.42 11.63 9.94
CA SER A 193 26.07 11.10 8.73
C SER A 193 25.12 10.25 7.90
N MET A 194 24.30 9.42 8.55
CA MET A 194 23.29 8.59 7.87
C MET A 194 22.29 9.46 7.10
N LEU A 195 21.72 10.48 7.75
CA LEU A 195 20.72 11.36 7.14
C LEU A 195 21.31 12.15 5.97
N ASN A 196 22.50 12.73 6.15
CA ASN A 196 23.17 13.49 5.10
C ASN A 196 23.48 12.61 3.87
N ARG A 197 23.96 11.38 4.09
CA ARG A 197 24.26 10.44 2.99
C ARG A 197 22.99 9.92 2.31
N HIS A 198 21.90 9.67 3.04
CA HIS A 198 20.65 9.24 2.43
C HIS A 198 19.96 10.38 1.67
N LEU A 199 19.86 11.58 2.24
CA LEU A 199 19.16 12.69 1.61
C LEU A 199 19.94 13.23 0.40
N ALA A 200 21.20 13.63 0.60
CA ALA A 200 21.99 14.23 -0.48
C ALA A 200 22.56 13.17 -1.43
N GLY A 201 22.99 12.02 -0.89
CA GLY A 201 23.55 10.93 -1.68
C GLY A 201 22.49 10.09 -2.36
N LEU A 202 21.75 9.29 -1.58
CA LEU A 202 20.81 8.29 -2.13
C LEU A 202 19.65 8.96 -2.91
N LEU A 203 18.94 9.91 -2.30
CA LEU A 203 17.80 10.58 -2.94
C LEU A 203 18.25 11.67 -3.92
N GLY A 204 19.16 12.56 -3.49
CA GLY A 204 19.64 13.67 -4.31
C GLY A 204 20.39 13.22 -5.56
N ARG A 205 21.47 12.44 -5.42
CA ARG A 205 22.21 11.94 -6.60
C ARG A 205 21.42 10.91 -7.39
N GLY A 206 20.56 10.12 -6.73
CA GLY A 206 19.68 9.17 -7.40
C GLY A 206 18.71 9.85 -8.36
N SER A 207 17.97 10.86 -7.88
CA SER A 207 17.04 11.64 -8.72
C SER A 207 17.76 12.41 -9.82
N LEU A 208 18.93 12.99 -9.55
CA LEU A 208 19.74 13.67 -10.57
C LEU A 208 20.22 12.71 -11.67
N SER A 209 20.69 11.51 -11.30
CA SER A 209 21.09 10.48 -12.25
C SER A 209 19.90 10.04 -13.11
N TRP A 210 18.71 9.90 -12.51
CA TRP A 210 17.50 9.52 -13.22
C TRP A 210 17.02 10.63 -14.18
N ALA A 211 17.09 11.90 -13.78
CA ALA A 211 16.82 13.03 -14.67
C ALA A 211 17.81 13.05 -15.86
N GLY A 212 19.09 12.76 -15.60
CA GLY A 212 20.10 12.62 -16.65
C GLY A 212 19.78 11.51 -17.66
N HIS A 213 19.25 10.37 -17.18
CA HIS A 213 18.72 9.29 -18.04
C HIS A 213 17.55 9.78 -18.89
N GLN A 214 16.51 10.34 -18.26
CA GLN A 214 15.32 10.84 -18.97
C GLN A 214 15.66 11.85 -20.07
N LEU A 215 16.56 12.79 -19.82
CA LEU A 215 16.99 13.80 -20.79
C LEU A 215 17.73 13.23 -22.00
N ARG A 216 18.38 12.07 -21.86
CA ARG A 216 19.25 11.49 -22.91
C ARG A 216 18.60 10.34 -23.66
N THR A 217 17.73 9.57 -23.01
CA THR A 217 17.25 8.27 -23.53
C THR A 217 15.74 8.08 -23.44
N GLY A 218 14.99 8.91 -22.72
CA GLY A 218 13.55 8.73 -22.56
C GLY A 218 12.81 8.74 -23.92
N ALA A 219 11.93 7.76 -24.15
CA ALA A 219 11.19 7.58 -25.41
C ALA A 219 10.08 8.62 -25.66
N GLY A 220 10.21 9.82 -25.11
CA GLY A 220 9.26 10.93 -25.23
C GLY A 220 9.95 12.19 -25.70
N GLY A 221 10.22 12.28 -27.00
CA GLY A 221 10.50 13.57 -27.64
C GLY A 221 9.23 14.42 -27.66
N GLY A 222 8.93 15.12 -26.57
CA GLY A 222 7.80 16.04 -26.49
C GLY A 222 7.18 16.13 -25.10
N VAL A 223 7.23 17.34 -24.54
CA VAL A 223 6.54 17.79 -23.32
C VAL A 223 7.19 17.36 -22.00
N MET A 224 8.38 17.92 -21.76
CA MET A 224 8.74 18.35 -20.41
C MET A 224 7.84 19.54 -20.09
N LEU A 225 6.72 19.31 -19.38
CA LEU A 225 6.12 20.38 -18.60
C LEU A 225 7.15 20.72 -17.52
N LEU A 226 8.00 21.71 -17.83
CA LEU A 226 8.76 22.43 -16.82
C LEU A 226 7.76 22.81 -15.73
N TRP A 227 7.83 22.12 -14.60
CA TRP A 227 7.47 22.78 -13.37
C TRP A 227 8.47 23.92 -13.21
N ASP A 228 7.94 25.14 -13.20
CA ASP A 228 8.71 26.37 -13.17
C ASP A 228 9.74 26.32 -12.04
N SER A 229 11.00 26.12 -12.40
CA SER A 229 12.14 26.13 -11.49
C SER A 229 12.57 27.55 -11.08
N ARG A 230 11.69 28.56 -11.20
CA ARG A 230 11.95 29.93 -10.72
C ARG A 230 11.49 30.22 -9.29
N LEU A 231 11.01 29.23 -8.53
CA LEU A 231 10.62 29.42 -7.12
C LEU A 231 11.30 28.51 -6.09
N VAL A 232 12.38 27.81 -6.45
CA VAL A 232 13.25 27.16 -5.46
C VAL A 232 14.68 27.61 -5.71
N SER A 233 15.19 28.49 -4.85
CA SER A 233 16.57 28.98 -4.96
C SER A 233 17.54 27.80 -4.79
N CYS A 234 18.52 27.75 -5.70
CA CYS A 234 19.56 26.72 -5.79
C CYS A 234 20.62 26.81 -4.67
N GLU A 235 20.40 27.58 -3.60
CA GLU A 235 21.44 27.86 -2.60
C GLU A 235 21.36 26.99 -1.33
N ASP A 236 20.26 26.30 -1.08
CA ASP A 236 20.11 25.50 0.17
C ASP A 236 20.50 24.02 0.02
N TRP A 237 20.63 23.49 -1.21
CA TRP A 237 21.01 22.08 -1.44
C TRP A 237 22.52 21.79 -1.34
N TRP A 238 23.37 22.83 -1.36
CA TRP A 238 24.83 22.63 -1.41
C TRP A 238 25.47 22.46 -0.02
N ASN A 239 24.78 22.84 1.05
CA ASN A 239 25.30 22.77 2.41
C ASN A 239 24.53 21.73 3.22
N GLY A 240 24.89 20.45 3.06
CA GLY A 240 24.38 19.33 3.85
C GLY A 240 24.80 19.37 5.33
N ASN A 241 24.51 20.47 6.04
CA ASN A 241 24.79 20.65 7.45
C ASN A 241 23.48 20.80 8.22
N PHE A 242 22.85 19.68 8.56
CA PHE A 242 21.72 19.64 9.48
C PHE A 242 22.20 19.34 10.91
N SER A 243 22.58 20.37 11.65
CA SER A 243 22.81 20.24 13.09
C SER A 243 21.47 20.31 13.85
N ILE A 244 21.09 19.24 14.55
CA ILE A 244 19.84 19.18 15.33
C ILE A 244 20.05 19.84 16.72
N PRO A 245 19.32 20.91 17.11
CA PRO A 245 19.53 21.60 18.39
C PRO A 245 18.84 20.96 19.62
N TRP A 246 18.15 19.82 19.47
CA TRP A 246 17.35 19.23 20.56
C TRP A 246 18.03 17.99 21.15
N ALA A 247 19.06 18.23 21.98
CA ALA A 247 19.58 17.26 22.93
C ALA A 247 18.52 17.03 24.04
N GLY A 248 17.65 16.02 23.87
CA GLY A 248 16.67 15.66 24.89
C GLY A 248 15.49 14.78 24.43
N GLY A 249 15.31 14.54 23.14
CA GLY A 249 14.38 13.53 22.64
C GLY A 249 15.08 12.17 22.58
N GLY A 250 14.53 11.14 23.22
CA GLY A 250 15.02 9.75 23.21
C GLY A 250 14.92 9.05 21.84
N VAL A 251 15.40 9.69 20.79
CA VAL A 251 15.68 9.14 19.45
C VAL A 251 17.03 8.40 19.45
N MET A 252 17.85 8.64 20.48
CA MET A 252 19.27 8.23 20.53
C MET A 252 19.51 6.85 21.16
N LEU A 253 18.49 6.19 21.69
CA LEU A 253 18.64 4.90 22.37
C LEU A 253 17.82 3.84 21.65
N LEU A 254 18.58 2.95 21.01
CA LEU A 254 18.22 1.71 20.35
C LEU A 254 17.58 1.83 18.96
N TRP A 255 18.12 1.02 18.04
CA TRP A 255 17.48 0.52 16.82
C TRP A 255 16.29 -0.38 17.17
N ASP A 256 15.39 0.14 17.98
CA ASP A 256 14.22 -0.53 18.52
C ASP A 256 12.99 0.06 17.83
N SER A 257 11.99 -0.80 17.65
CA SER A 257 10.68 -0.71 17.01
C SER A 257 9.93 0.65 16.89
N ARG A 258 10.41 1.75 17.49
CA ARG A 258 10.08 3.14 17.11
C ARG A 258 10.56 3.55 15.71
N LEU A 259 11.80 3.26 15.32
CA LEU A 259 12.31 3.64 13.99
C LEU A 259 11.56 2.86 12.89
N VAL A 260 11.41 1.55 13.09
CA VAL A 260 10.62 0.68 12.21
C VAL A 260 9.16 1.15 12.17
N SER A 261 8.56 1.51 13.32
CA SER A 261 7.21 2.07 13.34
C SER A 261 7.08 3.39 12.57
N CYS A 262 8.00 4.35 12.75
CA CYS A 262 7.97 5.63 12.04
C CYS A 262 8.23 5.45 10.53
N GLU A 263 9.15 4.57 10.16
CA GLU A 263 9.44 4.22 8.77
C GLU A 263 8.27 3.49 8.13
N ASP A 264 7.71 2.46 8.76
CA ASP A 264 6.51 1.75 8.31
C ASP A 264 5.30 2.68 8.23
N TRP A 265 5.18 3.67 9.12
CA TRP A 265 4.12 4.68 9.06
C TRP A 265 4.27 5.59 7.85
N TRP A 266 5.48 6.09 7.60
CA TRP A 266 5.78 6.90 6.42
C TRP A 266 5.63 6.09 5.12
N ASN A 267 6.12 4.86 5.12
CA ASN A 267 5.95 3.89 4.03
C ASN A 267 4.48 3.43 3.92
N GLY A 268 3.69 3.52 4.97
CA GLY A 268 2.25 3.29 4.97
C GLY A 268 1.48 4.30 4.09
N ASN A 269 2.05 5.50 3.90
CA ASN A 269 1.56 6.48 2.94
C ASN A 269 1.85 6.12 1.48
N PHE A 270 2.30 4.89 1.17
CA PHE A 270 2.35 4.35 -0.20
C PHE A 270 0.97 4.31 -0.90
N SER A 271 -0.14 4.52 -0.16
CA SER A 271 -1.45 4.85 -0.73
C SER A 271 -1.47 6.18 -1.51
N ILE A 272 -0.60 7.15 -1.18
CA ILE A 272 -0.53 8.42 -1.91
C ILE A 272 -0.06 8.20 -3.37
N PRO A 273 1.03 7.45 -3.63
CA PRO A 273 1.38 7.01 -4.97
C PRO A 273 0.23 6.33 -5.72
N SER A 274 -0.61 5.52 -5.06
CA SER A 274 -1.73 4.84 -5.73
C SER A 274 -2.75 5.85 -6.27
N HIS A 275 -3.14 6.83 -5.45
CA HIS A 275 -4.04 7.91 -5.86
C HIS A 275 -3.44 8.81 -6.94
N HIS A 276 -2.15 9.13 -6.83
CA HIS A 276 -1.44 9.95 -7.82
C HIS A 276 -1.24 9.22 -9.15
N MET A 277 -0.83 7.95 -9.16
CA MET A 277 -0.62 7.19 -10.40
C MET A 277 -1.93 6.92 -11.13
N TYR A 278 -3.03 6.74 -10.40
CA TYR A 278 -4.35 6.58 -10.99
C TYR A 278 -4.86 7.88 -11.63
N SER A 279 -4.73 9.01 -10.92
CA SER A 279 -5.22 10.31 -11.40
C SER A 279 -4.28 10.99 -12.41
N MET A 280 -2.99 10.69 -12.34
CA MET A 280 -1.93 11.23 -13.21
C MET A 280 -1.06 10.07 -13.72
N PRO A 281 -1.53 9.28 -14.71
CA PRO A 281 -0.79 8.14 -15.25
C PRO A 281 0.60 8.55 -15.77
N PRO A 282 1.70 8.11 -15.13
CA PRO A 282 3.04 8.61 -15.46
C PRO A 282 3.68 7.87 -16.65
N TYR A 283 3.09 6.78 -17.10
CA TYR A 283 3.64 5.93 -18.17
C TYR A 283 2.78 5.96 -19.44
N PRO A 284 3.40 5.89 -20.64
CA PRO A 284 2.67 5.93 -21.89
C PRO A 284 1.77 4.70 -22.04
N TYR A 285 0.57 4.89 -22.59
CA TYR A 285 -0.47 3.85 -22.77
C TYR A 285 -0.99 3.20 -21.48
N LEU A 286 -0.60 3.69 -20.30
CA LEU A 286 -1.09 3.18 -19.02
C LEU A 286 -2.55 3.59 -18.75
N ALA A 287 -2.95 4.79 -19.15
CA ALA A 287 -4.29 5.33 -18.87
C ALA A 287 -5.42 4.53 -19.54
N THR A 288 -5.13 3.92 -20.69
CA THR A 288 -6.07 3.09 -21.46
C THR A 288 -6.03 1.62 -21.07
N ASP A 289 -5.02 1.20 -20.30
CA ASP A 289 -4.91 -0.15 -19.76
C ASP A 289 -5.58 -0.21 -18.37
N TYR A 290 -6.90 -0.39 -18.38
CA TYR A 290 -7.72 -0.40 -17.17
C TYR A 290 -7.36 -1.53 -16.19
N GLY A 291 -6.94 -2.68 -16.71
CA GLY A 291 -6.53 -3.82 -15.89
C GLY A 291 -5.28 -3.49 -15.07
N THR A 292 -4.29 -2.87 -15.71
CA THR A 292 -3.06 -2.43 -15.04
C THR A 292 -3.33 -1.27 -14.07
N GLN A 293 -4.16 -0.29 -14.43
CA GLN A 293 -4.54 0.81 -13.52
C GLN A 293 -5.17 0.30 -12.22
N LEU A 294 -6.18 -0.56 -12.33
CA LEU A 294 -6.84 -1.15 -11.17
C LEU A 294 -5.87 -2.00 -10.34
N SER A 295 -5.06 -2.82 -11.01
CA SER A 295 -4.10 -3.70 -10.33
C SER A 295 -3.06 -2.90 -9.55
N LEU A 296 -2.47 -1.87 -10.15
CA LEU A 296 -1.49 -1.01 -9.47
C LEU A 296 -2.11 -0.24 -8.31
N PHE A 297 -3.33 0.29 -8.49
CA PHE A 297 -4.03 1.01 -7.43
C PHE A 297 -4.29 0.08 -6.23
N THR A 298 -4.95 -1.05 -6.45
CA THR A 298 -5.27 -2.01 -5.40
C THR A 298 -4.02 -2.59 -4.75
N HIS A 299 -2.98 -2.90 -5.53
CA HIS A 299 -1.71 -3.40 -5.01
C HIS A 299 -1.05 -2.43 -4.02
N HIS A 300 -0.89 -1.17 -4.41
CA HIS A 300 -0.25 -0.16 -3.55
C HIS A 300 -1.12 0.21 -2.34
N MET A 301 -2.45 0.18 -2.47
CA MET A 301 -3.38 0.35 -1.35
C MET A 301 -3.22 -0.75 -0.31
N TRP A 302 -3.14 -2.02 -0.73
CA TRP A 302 -2.95 -3.13 0.19
C TRP A 302 -1.58 -3.09 0.87
N ILE A 303 -0.51 -2.81 0.12
CA ILE A 303 0.83 -2.64 0.70
C ILE A 303 0.83 -1.53 1.75
N GLY A 304 0.27 -0.35 1.42
CA GLY A 304 0.15 0.75 2.36
C GLY A 304 -0.62 0.35 3.62
N GLY A 305 -1.75 -0.36 3.47
CA GLY A 305 -2.54 -0.86 4.59
C GLY A 305 -1.76 -1.82 5.50
N PHE A 306 -1.04 -2.79 4.92
CA PHE A 306 -0.20 -3.71 5.69
C PHE A 306 0.92 -2.99 6.44
N LEU A 307 1.58 -2.02 5.82
CA LEU A 307 2.64 -1.23 6.46
C LEU A 307 2.12 -0.35 7.59
N ILE A 308 0.93 0.28 7.46
CA ILE A 308 0.30 1.04 8.54
C ILE A 308 -0.01 0.15 9.75
N VAL A 309 -0.55 -1.06 9.51
CA VAL A 309 -0.81 -2.02 10.59
C VAL A 309 0.49 -2.51 11.22
N GLY A 310 1.53 -2.77 10.41
CA GLY A 310 2.87 -3.10 10.88
C GLY A 310 3.47 -2.00 11.77
N ALA A 311 3.31 -0.74 11.37
CA ALA A 311 3.76 0.41 12.15
C ALA A 311 3.11 0.45 13.54
N ALA A 312 1.81 0.19 13.63
CA ALA A 312 1.09 0.13 14.90
C ALA A 312 1.54 -1.07 15.75
N ALA A 313 1.79 -2.24 15.13
CA ALA A 313 2.30 -3.42 15.82
C ALA A 313 3.70 -3.17 16.41
N HIS A 314 4.62 -2.60 15.62
CA HIS A 314 5.97 -2.24 16.09
C HIS A 314 5.92 -1.17 17.18
N ALA A 315 5.02 -0.17 17.10
CA ALA A 315 4.82 0.79 18.18
C ALA A 315 4.38 0.12 19.50
N ALA A 316 3.52 -0.90 19.43
CA ALA A 316 3.08 -1.64 20.60
C ALA A 316 4.19 -2.52 21.19
N ILE A 317 4.96 -3.21 20.34
CA ILE A 317 6.15 -3.98 20.75
C ILE A 317 7.14 -3.09 21.49
N PHE A 318 7.41 -1.91 20.96
CA PHE A 318 8.27 -0.91 21.60
C PHE A 318 7.82 -0.60 23.04
N MET A 319 6.53 -0.36 23.24
CA MET A 319 5.98 0.01 24.55
C MET A 319 6.14 -1.13 25.57
N VAL A 320 6.12 -2.38 25.12
CA VAL A 320 6.26 -3.58 25.97
C VAL A 320 7.73 -3.89 26.26
N VAL A 321 8.59 -3.86 25.25
CA VAL A 321 9.99 -4.32 25.34
C VAL A 321 10.90 -3.27 25.97
N VAL A 322 10.76 -2.00 25.60
CA VAL A 322 11.72 -0.94 26.02
C VAL A 322 11.34 -0.27 27.32
N GLY A 323 10.05 -0.23 27.64
CA GLY A 323 9.52 0.26 28.92
C GLY A 323 10.33 1.40 29.56
N SER A 324 10.61 2.49 28.83
CA SER A 324 11.54 3.51 29.32
C SER A 324 11.05 4.10 30.65
N PRO A 325 11.80 4.00 31.76
CA PRO A 325 11.43 4.61 33.05
C PRO A 325 11.54 6.14 33.06
N ASP A 326 11.81 6.79 31.92
CA ASP A 326 11.82 8.24 31.80
C ASP A 326 10.41 8.83 32.00
N LEU A 327 10.14 9.19 33.26
CA LEU A 327 8.89 9.73 33.79
C LEU A 327 8.36 10.99 33.07
N LYS A 328 9.18 11.70 32.30
CA LYS A 328 8.78 12.98 31.65
C LYS A 328 8.08 12.81 30.29
N ALA A 329 8.53 11.90 29.43
CA ALA A 329 7.85 11.60 28.16
C ALA A 329 6.59 10.73 28.38
N ASN A 330 6.64 9.84 29.38
CA ASN A 330 5.53 8.98 29.74
C ASN A 330 4.32 9.73 30.33
N HIS A 331 4.53 10.88 31.00
CA HIS A 331 3.43 11.66 31.57
C HIS A 331 2.54 12.32 30.49
N ALA A 332 3.15 12.87 29.44
CA ALA A 332 2.41 13.45 28.30
C ALA A 332 1.68 12.39 27.46
N ILE A 333 2.28 11.22 27.27
CA ILE A 333 1.68 10.10 26.53
C ILE A 333 0.52 9.48 27.32
N ARG A 334 0.71 9.17 28.62
CA ARG A 334 -0.34 8.51 29.44
C ARG A 334 -1.59 9.36 29.63
N GLN A 335 -1.45 10.66 29.91
CA GLN A 335 -2.62 11.55 30.06
C GLN A 335 -3.39 11.75 28.75
N HIS A 336 -2.74 11.59 27.59
CA HIS A 336 -3.38 11.71 26.28
C HIS A 336 -3.98 10.39 25.77
N VAL A 337 -3.45 9.21 26.12
CA VAL A 337 -3.97 7.93 25.62
C VAL A 337 -5.42 7.67 26.06
N ASP A 338 -5.78 7.94 27.31
CA ASP A 338 -7.17 7.74 27.77
C ASP A 338 -8.13 8.71 27.08
N ILE A 339 -7.76 9.99 27.01
CA ILE A 339 -8.56 11.04 26.35
C ILE A 339 -8.68 10.80 24.84
N VAL A 340 -7.60 10.41 24.18
CA VAL A 340 -7.57 10.12 22.73
C VAL A 340 -8.32 8.84 22.44
N SER A 341 -8.18 7.78 23.25
CA SER A 341 -8.91 6.52 23.02
C SER A 341 -10.42 6.69 23.21
N GLU A 342 -10.87 7.48 24.20
CA GLU A 342 -12.29 7.81 24.35
C GLU A 342 -12.79 8.72 23.24
N LYS A 343 -12.01 9.73 22.84
CA LYS A 343 -12.34 10.63 21.72
C LYS A 343 -12.34 9.91 20.37
N GLN A 344 -11.50 8.90 20.18
CA GLN A 344 -11.43 8.08 18.97
C GLN A 344 -12.55 7.03 18.95
N LYS A 345 -12.92 6.44 20.10
CA LYS A 345 -14.16 5.65 20.23
C LYS A 345 -15.38 6.51 19.90
N TYR A 346 -15.42 7.75 20.40
CA TYR A 346 -16.48 8.72 20.09
C TYR A 346 -16.50 9.09 18.60
N ASN A 347 -15.35 9.43 18.01
CA ASN A 347 -15.24 9.77 16.58
C ASN A 347 -15.55 8.58 15.67
N ASN A 348 -15.06 7.38 15.95
CA ASN A 348 -15.40 6.19 15.17
C ASN A 348 -16.89 5.86 15.31
N SER A 349 -17.47 6.05 16.49
CA SER A 349 -18.93 5.93 16.67
C SER A 349 -19.65 7.01 15.87
N PHE A 350 -19.15 8.26 15.86
CA PHE A 350 -19.71 9.40 15.13
C PHE A 350 -19.60 9.24 13.60
N GLU A 351 -18.48 8.75 13.09
CA GLU A 351 -18.26 8.43 11.68
C GLU A 351 -19.11 7.23 11.25
N ASN A 352 -19.19 6.17 12.07
CA ASN A 352 -20.13 5.07 11.87
C ASN A 352 -21.60 5.48 12.04
N LEU A 353 -21.89 6.63 12.65
CA LEU A 353 -23.22 7.25 12.72
C LEU A 353 -23.49 8.20 11.52
N HIS A 354 -22.48 8.57 10.74
CA HIS A 354 -22.60 9.49 9.58
C HIS A 354 -22.40 8.79 8.22
N HIS A 355 -21.71 7.65 8.20
CA HIS A 355 -21.46 6.83 7.01
C HIS A 355 -22.38 5.60 6.76
N PRO A 356 -23.51 5.37 7.48
CA PRO A 356 -24.59 4.52 6.98
C PRO A 356 -25.57 5.40 6.22
N SER A 357 -25.30 5.57 4.94
CA SER A 357 -26.30 6.07 4.00
C SER A 357 -27.39 5.01 3.81
N THR A 358 -28.27 4.83 4.80
CA THR A 358 -29.63 4.32 4.61
C THR A 358 -30.59 4.45 5.80
N GLU A 359 -30.19 4.71 7.07
CA GLU A 359 -31.16 4.63 8.20
C GLU A 359 -31.19 5.75 9.26
N PHE A 360 -30.59 6.93 9.05
CA PHE A 360 -30.69 8.02 10.04
C PHE A 360 -31.85 8.99 9.81
N GLY A 361 -33.06 8.44 9.80
CA GLY A 361 -34.30 9.23 9.82
C GLY A 361 -34.47 10.10 11.08
N ASN A 362 -33.70 9.90 12.17
CA ASN A 362 -34.09 10.40 13.49
C ASN A 362 -33.11 11.37 14.20
N ILE A 363 -31.98 11.76 13.59
CA ILE A 363 -31.15 12.83 14.16
C ILE A 363 -31.63 14.18 13.60
N SER A 364 -32.70 14.71 14.18
CA SER A 364 -33.40 15.95 13.75
C SER A 364 -32.61 17.26 13.90
N GLY A 365 -31.27 17.20 13.95
CA GLY A 365 -30.38 18.36 13.98
C GLY A 365 -29.13 18.22 13.10
N ALA A 366 -28.90 17.05 12.49
CA ALA A 366 -27.76 16.80 11.61
C ALA A 366 -28.03 17.35 10.20
N ILE A 367 -27.01 17.92 9.56
CA ILE A 367 -27.09 18.33 8.15
C ILE A 367 -27.00 17.05 7.32
N ARG A 368 -28.05 16.72 6.58
CA ARG A 368 -28.11 15.52 5.75
C ARG A 368 -27.52 15.80 4.38
N VAL A 369 -26.65 14.91 3.92
CA VAL A 369 -25.94 15.08 2.66
C VAL A 369 -25.85 13.75 1.95
N ASN A 370 -26.13 13.72 0.65
CA ASN A 370 -25.83 12.59 -0.19
C ASN A 370 -24.36 12.67 -0.64
N PRO A 371 -23.49 11.72 -0.24
CA PRO A 371 -22.06 11.76 -0.56
C PRO A 371 -21.75 11.63 -2.06
N TRP A 372 -22.69 11.15 -2.87
CA TRP A 372 -22.54 11.04 -4.32
C TRP A 372 -22.87 12.33 -5.06
N ASN A 373 -23.43 13.34 -4.37
CA ASN A 373 -23.73 14.64 -4.93
C ASN A 373 -22.74 15.68 -4.37
N ILE A 374 -21.65 15.88 -5.12
CA ILE A 374 -20.52 16.74 -4.74
C ILE A 374 -21.00 18.18 -4.41
N ASN A 375 -21.99 18.70 -5.14
CA ASN A 375 -22.52 20.04 -4.91
C ASN A 375 -23.30 20.13 -3.59
N ALA A 376 -24.12 19.12 -3.28
CA ALA A 376 -24.85 19.07 -2.00
C ALA A 376 -23.91 18.95 -0.80
N VAL A 377 -22.77 18.28 -0.97
CA VAL A 377 -21.71 18.22 0.06
C VAL A 377 -21.07 19.58 0.27
N ALA A 378 -20.71 20.28 -0.81
CA ALA A 378 -20.13 21.61 -0.73
C ALA A 378 -21.08 22.62 -0.07
N ASP A 379 -22.36 22.60 -0.42
CA ASP A 379 -23.38 23.49 0.16
C ASP A 379 -23.60 23.22 1.65
N ALA A 380 -23.60 21.94 2.04
CA ALA A 380 -23.74 21.54 3.44
C ALA A 380 -22.52 21.93 4.29
N MET A 381 -21.31 21.85 3.73
CA MET A 381 -20.09 22.33 4.39
C MET A 381 -20.11 23.85 4.55
N ASN A 382 -20.52 24.57 3.51
CA ASN A 382 -20.66 26.01 3.57
C ASN A 382 -21.69 26.43 4.64
N LEU A 383 -22.85 25.77 4.66
CA LEU A 383 -23.89 25.97 5.67
C LEU A 383 -23.38 25.70 7.09
N ALA A 384 -22.57 24.65 7.29
CA ALA A 384 -22.01 24.31 8.60
C ALA A 384 -21.02 25.38 9.09
N ILE A 385 -20.20 25.92 8.18
CA ILE A 385 -19.18 26.93 8.50
C ILE A 385 -19.84 28.29 8.77
N SER A 386 -20.81 28.68 7.93
CA SER A 386 -21.50 29.97 8.02
C SER A 386 -22.60 30.02 9.11
N MET A 387 -22.88 28.91 9.79
CA MET A 387 -23.93 28.83 10.80
C MET A 387 -23.58 29.67 12.05
N PRO A 388 -24.55 30.43 12.61
CA PRO A 388 -24.35 31.18 13.85
C PRO A 388 -23.99 30.27 15.03
N ASP A 389 -23.08 30.71 15.90
CA ASP A 389 -22.58 29.90 17.02
C ASP A 389 -23.68 29.48 18.01
N ALA A 390 -24.70 30.32 18.20
CA ALA A 390 -25.87 29.98 19.01
C ALA A 390 -26.64 28.77 18.46
N GLU A 391 -26.76 28.66 17.13
CA GLU A 391 -27.42 27.54 16.48
C GLU A 391 -26.54 26.28 16.53
N LYS A 392 -25.22 26.41 16.33
CA LYS A 392 -24.26 25.32 16.50
C LYS A 392 -24.35 24.71 17.91
N GLN A 393 -24.36 25.54 18.94
CA GLN A 393 -24.49 25.09 20.33
C GLN A 393 -25.84 24.43 20.62
N MET A 394 -26.93 24.95 20.07
CA MET A 394 -28.26 24.36 20.23
C MET A 394 -28.35 22.97 19.60
N ARG A 395 -27.86 22.83 18.35
CA ARG A 395 -27.82 21.54 17.64
C ARG A 395 -26.93 20.54 18.37
N HIS A 396 -25.74 20.97 18.81
CA HIS A 396 -24.85 20.14 19.62
C HIS A 396 -25.50 19.66 20.91
N LYS A 397 -26.17 20.55 21.67
CA LYS A 397 -26.88 20.19 22.91
C LYS A 397 -28.01 19.18 22.66
N LYS A 398 -28.73 19.33 21.55
CA LYS A 398 -29.78 18.38 21.13
C LYS A 398 -29.20 17.01 20.80
N HIS A 399 -28.09 16.96 20.04
CA HIS A 399 -27.36 15.72 19.74
C HIS A 399 -26.80 15.06 20.99
N TYR A 400 -26.15 15.85 21.85
CA TYR A 400 -25.58 15.39 23.11
C TYR A 400 -26.63 14.76 24.01
N LYS A 401 -27.80 15.40 24.16
CA LYS A 401 -28.91 14.85 24.94
C LYS A 401 -29.42 13.52 24.37
N TYR A 402 -29.54 13.43 23.04
CA TYR A 402 -30.00 12.23 22.36
C TYR A 402 -29.00 11.07 22.47
N ILE A 403 -27.69 11.35 22.38
CA ILE A 403 -26.63 10.35 22.55
C ILE A 403 -26.58 9.88 24.01
N ASN A 404 -26.65 10.80 24.97
CA ASN A 404 -26.56 10.47 26.39
C ASN A 404 -27.78 9.69 26.91
N SER A 405 -28.94 9.78 26.24
CA SER A 405 -30.14 9.04 26.63
C SER A 405 -30.23 7.64 26.01
N HIS A 406 -29.41 7.30 25.02
CA HIS A 406 -29.50 6.03 24.29
C HIS A 406 -28.19 5.25 24.37
N ASN A 407 -28.22 4.10 25.07
CA ASN A 407 -27.08 3.20 25.20
C ASN A 407 -26.97 2.22 24.03
N VAL A 408 -25.83 1.53 23.91
CA VAL A 408 -25.53 0.57 22.83
C VAL A 408 -26.64 -0.48 22.65
N ALA A 409 -27.25 -0.94 23.74
CA ALA A 409 -28.35 -1.91 23.68
C ALA A 409 -29.61 -1.36 23.02
N TYR A 410 -29.94 -0.07 23.22
CA TYR A 410 -31.03 0.60 22.53
C TYR A 410 -30.77 0.67 21.02
N TRP A 411 -29.56 1.05 20.62
CA TRP A 411 -29.18 1.17 19.21
C TRP A 411 -29.17 -0.18 18.50
N ALA A 412 -28.60 -1.22 19.12
CA ALA A 412 -28.61 -2.57 18.58
C ALA A 412 -30.04 -3.11 18.40
N LYS A 413 -30.93 -2.81 19.35
CA LYS A 413 -32.33 -3.20 19.27
C LYS A 413 -33.10 -2.45 18.18
N SER A 414 -32.87 -1.14 18.03
CA SER A 414 -33.46 -0.34 16.94
C SER A 414 -33.00 -0.87 15.59
N PHE A 415 -31.69 -1.08 15.42
CA PHE A 415 -31.12 -1.60 14.17
C PHE A 415 -31.70 -2.99 13.83
N ASN A 416 -31.82 -3.89 14.80
CA ASN A 416 -32.40 -5.20 14.55
C ASN A 416 -33.89 -5.11 14.13
N GLN A 417 -34.64 -4.17 14.71
CA GLN A 417 -36.05 -3.92 14.33
C GLN A 417 -36.18 -3.32 12.93
N ASP A 418 -35.28 -2.41 12.56
CA ASP A 418 -35.25 -1.79 11.23
C ASP A 418 -34.79 -2.80 10.18
N LEU A 419 -33.80 -3.64 10.49
CA LEU A 419 -33.39 -4.77 9.66
C LEU A 419 -34.54 -5.78 9.47
N GLU A 420 -35.23 -6.16 10.55
CA GLU A 420 -36.43 -7.03 10.47
C GLU A 420 -37.55 -6.39 9.65
N ARG A 421 -37.67 -5.06 9.64
CA ARG A 421 -38.63 -4.33 8.82
C ARG A 421 -38.21 -4.29 7.35
N ALA A 422 -36.95 -3.99 7.06
CA ALA A 422 -36.40 -3.94 5.70
C ALA A 422 -36.40 -5.33 5.04
N CYS A 423 -36.10 -6.37 5.82
CA CYS A 423 -36.10 -7.75 5.33
C CYS A 423 -37.50 -8.40 5.28
N ARG A 424 -38.54 -7.75 5.84
CA ARG A 424 -39.89 -8.33 5.98
C ARG A 424 -40.51 -8.69 4.64
N GLU A 425 -40.26 -7.88 3.61
CA GLU A 425 -40.78 -8.08 2.26
C GLU A 425 -39.86 -8.91 1.37
N HIS A 426 -38.60 -9.11 1.77
CA HIS A 426 -37.60 -9.80 0.94
C HIS A 426 -37.94 -11.28 0.71
N TYR A 427 -38.59 -11.93 1.68
CA TYR A 427 -39.06 -13.32 1.56
C TYR A 427 -40.28 -13.49 0.63
N LEU A 428 -40.96 -12.40 0.28
CA LEU A 428 -42.12 -12.40 -0.62
C LEU A 428 -41.74 -12.03 -2.07
N ARG A 429 -40.46 -11.72 -2.34
CA ARG A 429 -39.97 -11.33 -3.67
C ARG A 429 -39.53 -12.56 -4.47
N THR A 430 -39.81 -12.52 -5.77
CA THR A 430 -39.40 -13.59 -6.71
C THR A 430 -38.04 -13.26 -7.28
N CYS A 431 -37.05 -14.12 -7.08
CA CYS A 431 -35.70 -13.94 -7.61
C CYS A 431 -35.60 -14.43 -9.06
N CYS A 432 -35.21 -13.54 -9.98
CA CYS A 432 -35.02 -13.85 -11.39
C CYS A 432 -33.57 -13.60 -11.80
N GLY A 433 -32.97 -14.55 -12.53
CA GLY A 433 -31.67 -14.35 -13.18
C GLY A 433 -31.81 -13.50 -14.44
N MET A 434 -31.01 -12.44 -14.56
CA MET A 434 -30.96 -11.55 -15.72
C MET A 434 -29.50 -11.35 -16.15
N GLY A 435 -29.20 -11.58 -17.43
CA GLY A 435 -27.86 -11.44 -18.01
C GLY A 435 -27.65 -12.29 -19.26
N PHE A 436 -26.68 -11.93 -20.10
CA PHE A 436 -26.22 -12.73 -21.24
C PHE A 436 -24.74 -13.10 -21.02
N GLY A 437 -24.36 -14.36 -21.27
CA GLY A 437 -22.98 -14.83 -21.13
C GLY A 437 -22.43 -14.72 -19.70
N LEU A 438 -21.21 -14.19 -19.53
CA LEU A 438 -20.47 -14.10 -18.26
C LEU A 438 -21.00 -13.04 -17.27
N GLY A 439 -22.02 -12.25 -17.65
CA GLY A 439 -22.60 -11.17 -16.85
C GLY A 439 -23.93 -11.54 -16.19
N PHE A 440 -24.00 -12.62 -15.41
CA PHE A 440 -25.22 -13.05 -14.72
C PHE A 440 -25.45 -12.26 -13.41
N ARG A 441 -26.63 -11.66 -13.24
CA ARG A 441 -27.07 -11.02 -11.98
C ARG A 441 -28.43 -11.57 -11.55
N VAL A 442 -28.59 -11.78 -10.25
CA VAL A 442 -29.88 -12.16 -9.65
C VAL A 442 -30.59 -10.89 -9.19
N VAL A 443 -31.81 -10.67 -9.67
CA VAL A 443 -32.63 -9.50 -9.31
C VAL A 443 -33.87 -9.99 -8.56
N ALA A 444 -34.16 -9.36 -7.42
CA ALA A 444 -35.37 -9.64 -6.65
C ALA A 444 -36.51 -8.74 -7.15
N LEU A 445 -37.53 -9.35 -7.75
CA LEU A 445 -38.67 -8.65 -8.36
C LEU A 445 -39.93 -8.88 -7.52
N GLY A 446 -40.89 -7.96 -7.61
CA GLY A 446 -42.15 -8.05 -6.87
C GLY A 446 -42.91 -9.35 -7.18
N PRO A 447 -43.75 -9.84 -6.24
CA PRO A 447 -44.49 -11.12 -6.39
C PRO A 447 -45.43 -11.15 -7.60
N ASN A 448 -45.87 -9.99 -8.08
CA ASN A 448 -46.77 -9.87 -9.23
C ASN A 448 -46.03 -9.73 -10.57
N PHE A 449 -44.69 -9.70 -10.57
CA PHE A 449 -43.90 -9.58 -11.79
C PHE A 449 -44.00 -10.86 -12.63
N ARG A 450 -44.56 -10.75 -13.83
CA ARG A 450 -44.61 -11.85 -14.80
C ARG A 450 -43.61 -11.60 -15.93
N LYS A 451 -42.56 -12.42 -15.98
CA LYS A 451 -41.61 -12.41 -17.09
C LYS A 451 -42.33 -12.84 -18.39
N LEU A 452 -42.28 -11.99 -19.41
CA LEU A 452 -42.76 -12.34 -20.75
C LEU A 452 -41.87 -13.42 -21.37
N SER A 453 -42.45 -14.36 -22.12
CA SER A 453 -41.69 -15.44 -22.75
C SER A 453 -40.80 -14.88 -23.87
N VAL A 454 -39.57 -15.40 -23.96
CA VAL A 454 -38.58 -14.97 -24.96
C VAL A 454 -39.10 -15.23 -26.38
N GLU A 455 -39.82 -16.34 -26.58
CA GLU A 455 -40.44 -16.71 -27.85
C GLU A 455 -41.49 -15.68 -28.31
N TYR A 456 -42.33 -15.21 -27.37
CA TYR A 456 -43.34 -14.19 -27.66
C TYR A 456 -42.70 -12.83 -27.97
N ILE A 457 -41.66 -12.45 -27.21
CA ILE A 457 -40.90 -11.22 -27.47
C ILE A 457 -40.25 -11.28 -28.86
N PHE A 458 -39.58 -12.38 -29.20
CA PHE A 458 -38.86 -12.51 -30.47
C PHE A 458 -39.81 -12.51 -31.67
N SER A 459 -40.95 -13.22 -31.58
CA SER A 459 -42.00 -13.20 -32.59
C SER A 459 -42.57 -11.79 -32.80
N SER A 460 -42.91 -11.10 -31.70
CA SER A 460 -43.49 -9.76 -31.76
C SER A 460 -42.48 -8.71 -32.24
N TYR A 461 -41.20 -8.88 -31.90
CA TYR A 461 -40.10 -8.02 -32.34
C TYR A 461 -39.87 -8.07 -33.85
N ASN A 462 -39.95 -9.28 -34.44
CA ASN A 462 -39.75 -9.45 -35.88
C ASN A 462 -40.93 -8.94 -36.72
N GLN A 463 -42.12 -8.85 -36.14
CA GLN A 463 -43.34 -8.44 -36.86
C GLN A 463 -43.60 -6.92 -36.79
N THR A 464 -42.85 -6.16 -35.99
CA THR A 464 -43.10 -4.73 -35.75
C THR A 464 -42.03 -3.83 -36.39
N ASN A 465 -42.48 -2.83 -37.15
CA ASN A 465 -41.63 -1.88 -37.89
C ASN A 465 -41.28 -0.61 -37.10
N SER A 466 -42.05 -0.29 -36.05
CA SER A 466 -41.79 0.85 -35.15
C SER A 466 -41.69 0.34 -33.72
N ARG A 467 -40.65 0.78 -33.00
CA ARG A 467 -40.27 0.21 -31.70
C ARG A 467 -40.08 1.32 -30.67
N LEU A 468 -40.68 1.15 -29.50
CA LEU A 468 -40.49 1.99 -28.33
C LEU A 468 -39.90 1.12 -27.22
N ILE A 469 -38.69 1.45 -26.76
CA ILE A 469 -38.04 0.78 -25.64
C ILE A 469 -38.08 1.75 -24.47
N LEU A 470 -38.73 1.33 -23.39
CA LEU A 470 -38.84 2.09 -22.15
C LEU A 470 -37.94 1.43 -21.11
N LEU A 471 -37.01 2.21 -20.56
CA LEU A 471 -36.12 1.78 -19.49
C LEU A 471 -36.60 2.48 -18.22
N ASP A 472 -37.06 1.69 -17.26
CA ASP A 472 -37.51 2.19 -15.96
C ASP A 472 -36.40 2.01 -14.92
N TYR A 473 -36.21 3.02 -14.09
CA TYR A 473 -35.29 3.02 -12.95
C TYR A 473 -36.09 3.43 -11.70
N ASP A 474 -36.10 2.58 -10.68
CA ASP A 474 -36.84 2.80 -9.42
C ASP A 474 -38.36 3.07 -9.60
N ASP A 475 -39.05 2.22 -10.37
CA ASP A 475 -40.51 2.23 -10.53
C ASP A 475 -41.09 3.59 -11.00
N THR A 476 -40.31 4.41 -11.71
CA THR A 476 -40.73 5.73 -12.18
C THR A 476 -41.79 5.67 -13.28
N MET A 477 -41.96 4.52 -13.93
CA MET A 477 -42.94 4.32 -15.00
C MET A 477 -44.26 3.67 -14.51
N MET A 478 -44.36 3.30 -13.24
CA MET A 478 -45.56 2.75 -12.65
C MET A 478 -46.35 3.86 -11.93
N PRO A 479 -47.58 4.20 -12.38
CA PRO A 479 -48.41 5.10 -11.59
C PRO A 479 -48.71 4.41 -10.25
N HIS A 480 -48.38 5.08 -9.14
CA HIS A 480 -48.72 4.60 -7.82
C HIS A 480 -50.26 4.53 -7.72
N GLY A 481 -50.80 3.31 -7.84
CA GLY A 481 -52.21 3.00 -7.67
C GLY A 481 -52.57 2.85 -6.20
#